data_AF-A0A350BRY1-F1
#
_entry.id   AF-A0A350BRY1-F1
#
_cell.length_a   1.000
_cell.length_b   1.000
_cell.length_c   1.000
_cell.angle_alpha   90.00
_cell.angle_beta   90.00
_cell.angle_gamma   90.00
#
_symmetry.space_group_name_H-M   'P 1'
#
loop_
_entity.id
_entity.type
_entity.pdbx_description
1 polymer ?
#
loop_
_entity_poly.entity_id
_entity_poly.type
_entity_poly.pdbx_seq_one_letter_code
_entity_poly.pdbx_strand_id
1 'polypeptide(L)'
;MKRRDFLKRVAPMSLLPFAINGQPVRAYGKLLGSEAEAFTQTDKILVLVRLNGGNDGLNTLIPLDQYTNLTSARPDVIIPESKVLPLSGISGTGLHPAMEKMKNMYDEGKMHILQSVGYPNQNYSHFRSTDIWMTGADSDEILESGWMGRYLAEEWPNYPNGFPNEDMEDPLAIQIGSVVSQVCQGPSVNMGFAISNPTNYYQLLTGNYPDAPAGWAGKELDYVRTVARQTNQYSVKIKAAAESATNLSTLYPEGNSLANQLKIVAQLIAGGLKTRVYIVQQGGYDTHANQVDPVDSNETGYHA
;
A
#
# COMPACT_ATOMS: atom_id res chain seq x y z
N MET A 1 -38.21 3.14 -30.91
CA MET A 1 -38.50 3.34 -29.47
C MET A 1 -37.78 4.60 -29.01
N LYS A 2 -38.48 5.62 -28.48
CA LYS A 2 -37.84 6.89 -28.08
C LYS A 2 -37.12 6.69 -26.73
N ARG A 3 -35.82 7.03 -26.65
CA ARG A 3 -34.98 6.92 -25.41
C ARG A 3 -35.66 7.48 -24.16
N ARG A 4 -36.49 8.51 -24.32
CA ARG A 4 -37.25 9.15 -23.24
C ARG A 4 -38.36 8.26 -22.65
N ASP A 5 -38.97 7.38 -23.46
CA ASP A 5 -40.03 6.48 -23.00
C ASP A 5 -39.46 5.23 -22.33
N PHE A 6 -38.23 4.84 -22.67
CA PHE A 6 -37.50 3.76 -22.00
C PHE A 6 -37.10 4.18 -20.58
N LEU A 7 -36.48 5.35 -20.40
CA LEU A 7 -36.05 5.84 -19.07
C LEU A 7 -37.23 6.08 -18.11
N LYS A 8 -38.38 6.56 -18.62
CA LYS A 8 -39.59 6.75 -17.80
C LYS A 8 -40.24 5.44 -17.34
N ARG A 9 -40.00 4.33 -18.04
CA ARG A 9 -40.57 3.01 -17.70
C ARG A 9 -39.65 2.15 -16.83
N VAL A 10 -38.34 2.42 -16.83
CA VAL A 10 -37.36 1.66 -16.01
C VAL A 10 -37.21 2.25 -14.61
N ALA A 11 -37.38 3.57 -14.42
CA ALA A 11 -37.22 4.24 -13.13
C ALA A 11 -38.14 3.75 -11.97
N PRO A 12 -39.38 3.25 -12.18
CA PRO A 12 -40.22 2.84 -11.05
C PRO A 12 -39.88 1.44 -10.48
N MET A 13 -39.10 0.62 -11.19
CA MET A 13 -38.82 -0.76 -10.76
C MET A 13 -37.58 -0.91 -9.87
N SER A 14 -36.68 0.08 -9.83
CA SER A 14 -35.45 0.03 -9.05
C SER A 14 -35.56 0.61 -7.62
N LEU A 15 -36.77 1.07 -7.22
CA LEU A 15 -36.98 1.75 -5.94
C LEU A 15 -38.01 1.06 -5.04
N LEU A 16 -38.52 -0.11 -5.40
CA LEU A 16 -39.38 -0.88 -4.50
C LEU A 16 -38.50 -1.72 -3.56
N PRO A 17 -38.48 -1.45 -2.25
CA PRO A 17 -37.80 -2.32 -1.29
C PRO A 17 -38.53 -3.65 -1.27
N PHE A 18 -37.88 -4.70 -1.76
CA PHE A 18 -38.33 -6.07 -1.55
C PHE A 18 -37.77 -6.55 -0.22
N ALA A 19 -38.63 -7.15 0.60
CA ALA A 19 -38.22 -7.76 1.85
C ALA A 19 -38.05 -9.27 1.66
N ILE A 20 -36.86 -9.79 1.96
CA ILE A 20 -36.64 -11.23 2.16
C ILE A 20 -36.70 -11.44 3.67
N ASN A 21 -37.63 -12.28 4.14
CA ASN A 21 -37.86 -12.53 5.59
C ASN A 21 -38.05 -11.24 6.43
N GLY A 22 -38.73 -10.23 5.88
CA GLY A 22 -39.06 -9.00 6.62
C GLY A 22 -37.95 -7.97 6.71
N GLN A 23 -36.79 -8.19 6.08
CA GLN A 23 -35.67 -7.23 6.05
C GLN A 23 -35.62 -6.48 4.70
N PRO A 24 -35.61 -5.13 4.70
CA PRO A 24 -35.62 -4.35 3.46
C PRO A 24 -34.28 -4.42 2.74
N VAL A 25 -34.27 -5.02 1.54
CA VAL A 25 -33.08 -5.04 0.66
C VAL A 25 -33.07 -3.74 -0.16
N ARG A 26 -31.97 -2.97 -0.08
CA ARG A 26 -31.69 -1.84 -1.00
C ARG A 26 -30.53 -2.23 -1.90
N ALA A 27 -30.56 -1.80 -3.16
CA ALA A 27 -29.52 -2.08 -4.17
C ALA A 27 -28.11 -1.55 -3.83
N TYR A 28 -27.94 -0.86 -2.70
CA TYR A 28 -26.67 -0.35 -2.18
C TYR A 28 -26.46 -0.66 -0.68
N GLY A 29 -27.23 -1.57 -0.08
CA GLY A 29 -27.10 -1.94 1.34
C GLY A 29 -26.69 -3.40 1.49
N LYS A 30 -25.52 -3.66 2.08
CA LYS A 30 -25.09 -5.00 2.52
C LYS A 30 -26.15 -5.51 3.51
N LEU A 31 -26.65 -6.73 3.30
CA LEU A 31 -27.63 -7.36 4.18
C LEU A 31 -26.97 -7.53 5.57
N LEU A 32 -27.44 -6.82 6.58
CA LEU A 32 -26.95 -7.01 7.94
C LEU A 32 -27.41 -8.39 8.44
N GLY A 33 -26.49 -9.35 8.50
CA GLY A 33 -26.62 -10.52 9.38
C GLY A 33 -26.96 -11.88 8.74
N SER A 34 -26.43 -12.23 7.56
CA SER A 34 -26.32 -13.65 7.21
C SER A 34 -25.12 -13.92 6.33
N GLU A 35 -24.32 -14.88 6.81
CA GLU A 35 -23.02 -15.33 6.30
C GLU A 35 -21.85 -14.46 6.78
N ALA A 36 -21.11 -14.98 7.76
CA ALA A 36 -19.69 -14.71 7.85
C ALA A 36 -19.13 -14.92 6.45
N GLU A 37 -18.73 -13.84 5.78
CA GLU A 37 -18.11 -13.94 4.46
C GLU A 37 -16.96 -14.92 4.62
N ALA A 38 -17.04 -16.06 3.92
CA ALA A 38 -15.96 -17.02 3.90
C ALA A 38 -14.68 -16.27 3.54
N PHE A 39 -13.65 -16.40 4.37
CA PHE A 39 -12.37 -15.75 4.15
C PHE A 39 -11.95 -15.89 2.70
N THR A 40 -11.51 -14.79 2.07
CA THR A 40 -11.03 -14.86 0.69
C THR A 40 -9.75 -15.70 0.64
N GLN A 41 -9.89 -17.00 0.34
CA GLN A 41 -8.77 -17.89 0.14
C GLN A 41 -8.10 -17.55 -1.19
N THR A 42 -6.94 -16.90 -1.11
CA THR A 42 -6.17 -16.44 -2.26
C THR A 42 -4.68 -16.57 -1.96
N ASP A 43 -3.91 -16.96 -2.96
CA ASP A 43 -2.44 -16.96 -2.96
C ASP A 43 -1.87 -15.64 -3.51
N LYS A 44 -2.74 -14.71 -3.92
CA LYS A 44 -2.33 -13.40 -4.43
C LYS A 44 -1.74 -12.54 -3.31
N ILE A 45 -0.57 -11.99 -3.61
CA ILE A 45 0.18 -11.11 -2.74
C ILE A 45 0.24 -9.72 -3.36
N LEU A 46 -0.03 -8.70 -2.55
CA LEU A 46 0.13 -7.30 -2.91
C LEU A 46 1.40 -6.75 -2.27
N VAL A 47 2.30 -6.20 -3.08
CA VAL A 47 3.49 -5.47 -2.62
C VAL A 47 3.29 -3.99 -2.92
N LEU A 48 3.10 -3.19 -1.87
CA LEU A 48 2.97 -1.73 -1.95
C LEU A 48 4.35 -1.08 -1.86
N VAL A 49 4.76 -0.38 -2.91
CA VAL A 49 6.01 0.41 -2.93
C VAL A 49 5.68 1.87 -2.70
N ARG A 50 5.99 2.39 -1.51
CA ARG A 50 5.81 3.80 -1.18
C ARG A 50 7.00 4.62 -1.69
N LEU A 51 6.74 5.62 -2.52
CA LEU A 51 7.73 6.62 -2.93
C LEU A 51 7.77 7.76 -1.91
N ASN A 52 8.58 7.58 -0.86
CA ASN A 52 8.62 8.46 0.30
C ASN A 52 9.37 9.76 0.02
N GLY A 53 8.69 10.90 0.23
CA GLY A 53 9.24 12.24 0.02
C GLY A 53 8.63 13.02 -1.14
N GLY A 54 7.64 12.46 -1.85
CA GLY A 54 6.95 13.16 -2.93
C GLY A 54 7.66 13.03 -4.27
N ASN A 55 7.58 11.84 -4.86
CA ASN A 55 8.09 11.62 -6.22
C ASN A 55 7.41 12.58 -7.21
N ASP A 56 8.22 13.18 -8.07
CA ASP A 56 7.75 14.03 -9.15
C ASP A 56 7.16 13.19 -10.28
N GLY A 57 5.84 13.07 -10.27
CA GLY A 57 5.10 12.30 -11.28
C GLY A 57 5.26 12.87 -12.69
N LEU A 58 5.44 14.19 -12.84
CA LEU A 58 5.60 14.85 -14.15
C LEU A 58 7.00 14.69 -14.72
N ASN A 59 7.99 14.31 -13.89
CA ASN A 59 9.31 13.89 -14.37
C ASN A 59 9.43 12.37 -14.50
N THR A 60 8.57 11.61 -13.83
CA THR A 60 8.52 10.15 -13.93
C THR A 60 7.78 9.70 -15.20
N LEU A 61 6.61 10.29 -15.44
CA LEU A 61 5.76 10.09 -16.61
C LEU A 61 5.52 11.45 -17.28
N ILE A 62 6.26 11.71 -18.34
CA ILE A 62 6.38 13.02 -18.97
C ILE A 62 5.30 13.16 -20.05
N PRO A 63 4.36 14.13 -19.94
CA PRO A 63 3.37 14.42 -20.97
C PRO A 63 4.02 15.23 -22.10
N LEU A 64 4.44 14.52 -23.15
CA LEU A 64 5.10 15.09 -24.33
C LEU A 64 4.18 16.02 -25.13
N ASP A 65 2.87 15.78 -25.08
CA ASP A 65 1.86 16.67 -25.68
C ASP A 65 1.74 18.03 -24.97
N GLN A 66 2.24 18.13 -23.73
CA GLN A 66 2.33 19.35 -22.94
C GLN A 66 3.77 19.83 -22.75
N TYR A 67 4.73 19.28 -23.49
CA TYR A 67 6.16 19.51 -23.25
C TYR A 67 6.52 21.00 -23.23
N THR A 68 6.05 21.80 -24.20
CA THR A 68 6.31 23.26 -24.24
C THR A 68 5.80 23.99 -22.99
N ASN A 69 4.62 23.62 -22.49
CA ASN A 69 4.06 24.19 -21.26
C ASN A 69 4.89 23.78 -20.04
N LEU A 70 5.32 22.52 -19.99
CA LEU A 70 6.20 22.02 -18.92
C LEU A 70 7.56 22.71 -18.93
N THR A 71 8.21 22.86 -20.09
CA THR A 71 9.49 23.58 -20.21
C THR A 71 9.37 25.02 -19.71
N SER A 72 8.26 25.69 -20.01
CA SER A 72 8.03 27.06 -19.55
C SER A 72 7.80 27.16 -18.05
N ALA A 73 7.09 26.18 -17.47
CA ALA A 73 6.76 26.16 -16.04
C ALA A 73 7.87 25.58 -15.16
N ARG A 74 8.75 24.74 -15.71
CA ARG A 74 9.72 23.91 -14.98
C ARG A 74 11.09 23.85 -15.69
N PRO A 75 11.67 24.99 -16.12
CA PRO A 75 12.83 25.00 -17.01
C PRO A 75 14.07 24.31 -16.44
N ASP A 76 14.22 24.28 -15.12
CA ASP A 76 15.42 23.79 -14.43
C ASP A 76 15.41 22.28 -14.14
N VAL A 77 14.28 21.60 -14.31
CA VAL A 77 14.11 20.16 -13.97
C VAL A 77 13.55 19.35 -15.12
N ILE A 78 13.29 19.99 -16.27
CA ILE A 78 12.68 19.34 -17.43
C ILE A 78 13.71 18.46 -18.13
N ILE A 79 13.37 17.18 -18.29
CA ILE A 79 14.20 16.24 -19.03
C ILE A 79 14.14 16.56 -20.52
N PRO A 80 15.28 16.61 -21.24
CA PRO A 80 15.29 16.84 -22.68
C PRO A 80 14.37 15.88 -23.44
N GLU A 81 13.50 16.42 -24.29
CA GLU A 81 12.48 15.66 -25.04
C GLU A 81 13.08 14.46 -25.79
N SER A 82 14.27 14.63 -26.37
CA SER A 82 14.98 13.58 -27.11
C SER A 82 15.46 12.40 -26.26
N LYS A 83 15.54 12.56 -24.94
CA LYS A 83 15.91 11.50 -23.98
C LYS A 83 14.71 10.78 -23.38
N VAL A 84 13.50 11.32 -23.53
CA VAL A 84 12.29 10.72 -22.98
C VAL A 84 12.03 9.37 -23.66
N LEU A 85 11.74 8.34 -22.86
CA LEU A 85 11.45 7.01 -23.36
C LEU A 85 10.00 6.92 -23.83
N PRO A 86 9.71 6.80 -25.14
CA PRO A 86 8.34 6.71 -25.62
C PRO A 86 7.67 5.39 -25.18
N LEU A 87 6.40 5.46 -24.83
CA LEU A 87 5.57 4.31 -24.47
C LEU A 87 4.88 3.72 -25.69
N SER A 88 4.89 2.39 -25.82
CA SER A 88 4.20 1.71 -26.92
C SER A 88 2.68 1.90 -26.85
N GLY A 89 2.03 2.20 -27.98
CA GLY A 89 0.57 2.33 -28.06
C GLY A 89 -0.04 3.59 -27.43
N ILE A 90 0.76 4.49 -26.85
CA ILE A 90 0.30 5.80 -26.35
C ILE A 90 1.18 6.89 -26.95
N SER A 91 0.59 7.80 -27.73
CA SER A 91 1.27 9.00 -28.21
C SER A 91 1.18 10.13 -27.19
N GLY A 92 2.20 10.99 -27.11
CA GLY A 92 2.16 12.19 -26.26
C GLY A 92 2.51 11.95 -24.79
N THR A 93 3.04 10.77 -24.43
CA THR A 93 3.54 10.49 -23.08
C THR A 93 4.75 9.58 -23.16
N GLY A 94 5.72 9.78 -22.28
CA GLY A 94 6.89 8.91 -22.15
C GLY A 94 7.38 8.79 -20.72
N LEU A 95 8.28 7.85 -20.48
CA LEU A 95 8.92 7.65 -19.18
C LEU A 95 10.25 8.38 -19.11
N HIS A 96 10.67 8.68 -17.88
CA HIS A 96 12.00 9.17 -17.58
C HIS A 96 13.12 8.26 -18.16
N PRO A 97 14.25 8.79 -18.67
CA PRO A 97 15.35 8.01 -19.26
C PRO A 97 15.89 6.90 -18.34
N ALA A 98 15.95 7.13 -17.03
CA ALA A 98 16.40 6.12 -16.07
C ALA A 98 15.44 4.91 -15.91
N MET A 99 14.26 4.92 -16.54
CA MET A 99 13.19 3.93 -16.36
C MET A 99 13.12 2.89 -17.48
N GLU A 100 14.21 2.63 -18.20
CA GLU A 100 14.26 1.64 -19.30
C GLU A 100 13.65 0.28 -18.92
N LYS A 101 13.96 -0.23 -17.72
CA LYS A 101 13.41 -1.51 -17.25
C LYS A 101 11.90 -1.47 -17.04
N MET A 102 11.35 -0.35 -16.59
CA MET A 102 9.89 -0.19 -16.44
C MET A 102 9.22 0.03 -17.79
N LYS A 103 9.88 0.72 -18.73
CA LYS A 103 9.44 0.80 -20.13
C LYS A 103 9.34 -0.60 -20.76
N ASN A 104 10.31 -1.48 -20.52
CA ASN A 104 10.25 -2.87 -20.97
C ASN A 104 9.08 -3.62 -20.33
N MET A 105 8.85 -3.46 -19.02
CA MET A 105 7.68 -4.07 -18.36
C MET A 105 6.36 -3.59 -18.96
N TYR A 106 6.27 -2.31 -19.32
CA TYR A 106 5.10 -1.74 -19.97
C TYR A 106 4.90 -2.33 -21.37
N ASP A 107 5.95 -2.37 -22.19
CA ASP A 107 5.89 -2.95 -23.55
C ASP A 107 5.51 -4.44 -23.55
N GLU A 108 5.94 -5.17 -22.52
CA GLU A 108 5.61 -6.58 -22.30
C GLU A 108 4.21 -6.79 -21.70
N GLY A 109 3.44 -5.73 -21.43
CA GLY A 109 2.10 -5.81 -20.84
C GLY A 109 2.09 -6.20 -19.36
N LYS A 110 3.22 -6.06 -18.66
CA LYS A 110 3.38 -6.37 -17.22
C LYS A 110 3.21 -5.15 -16.31
N MET A 111 3.09 -3.95 -16.89
CA MET A 111 2.91 -2.70 -16.16
C MET A 111 1.73 -1.92 -16.74
N HIS A 112 0.88 -1.41 -15.84
CA HIS A 112 -0.15 -0.44 -16.17
C HIS A 112 0.11 0.87 -15.43
N ILE A 113 -0.28 1.96 -16.08
CA ILE A 113 -0.12 3.32 -15.57
C ILE A 113 -1.50 3.91 -15.40
N LEU A 114 -1.81 4.37 -14.19
CA LEU A 114 -3.05 5.08 -13.89
C LEU A 114 -2.70 6.55 -13.67
N GLN A 115 -3.16 7.41 -14.58
CA GLN A 115 -2.98 8.86 -14.50
C GLN A 115 -4.17 9.52 -13.82
N SER A 116 -4.02 10.80 -13.48
CA SER A 116 -5.05 11.61 -12.83
C SER A 116 -5.54 11.03 -11.49
N VAL A 117 -4.65 10.32 -10.78
CA VAL A 117 -4.89 9.87 -9.41
C VAL A 117 -4.41 10.96 -8.46
N GLY A 118 -5.32 11.53 -7.70
CA GLY A 118 -5.04 12.60 -6.74
C GLY A 118 -6.31 13.02 -6.02
N TYR A 119 -6.22 14.12 -5.28
CA TYR A 119 -7.33 14.69 -4.51
C TYR A 119 -7.45 16.19 -4.79
N PRO A 120 -8.66 16.79 -4.69
CA PRO A 120 -8.87 18.21 -4.93
C PRO A 120 -8.12 19.06 -3.89
N ASN A 121 -7.75 20.29 -4.25
CA ASN A 121 -7.08 21.23 -3.35
C ASN A 121 -5.83 20.62 -2.68
N GLN A 122 -4.87 20.18 -3.51
CA GLN A 122 -3.67 19.47 -3.05
C GLN A 122 -2.95 20.19 -1.90
N ASN A 123 -2.58 19.42 -0.89
CA ASN A 123 -1.96 19.93 0.32
C ASN A 123 -0.44 19.94 0.18
N TYR A 124 0.19 21.11 0.37
CA TYR A 124 1.65 21.26 0.30
C TYR A 124 2.40 20.67 1.51
N SER A 125 1.71 20.20 2.55
CA SER A 125 2.31 19.49 3.68
C SER A 125 2.55 18.01 3.35
N HIS A 126 3.80 17.58 3.42
CA HIS A 126 4.16 16.16 3.32
C HIS A 126 3.41 15.28 4.33
N PHE A 127 3.15 15.78 5.54
CA PHE A 127 2.45 15.04 6.58
C PHE A 127 0.99 14.80 6.19
N ARG A 128 0.27 15.86 5.82
CA ARG A 128 -1.15 15.76 5.48
C ARG A 128 -1.36 15.04 4.15
N SER A 129 -0.51 15.29 3.14
CA SER A 129 -0.54 14.53 1.90
C SER A 129 -0.34 13.03 2.15
N THR A 130 0.65 12.67 2.97
CA THR A 130 0.89 11.26 3.33
C THR A 130 -0.34 10.65 4.01
N ASP A 131 -0.91 11.35 4.98
CA ASP A 131 -2.10 10.91 5.71
C ASP A 131 -3.27 10.63 4.75
N ILE A 132 -3.57 11.56 3.84
CA ILE A 132 -4.61 11.39 2.80
C ILE A 132 -4.35 10.14 1.95
N TRP A 133 -3.12 9.95 1.43
CA TRP A 133 -2.79 8.79 0.61
C TRP A 133 -2.85 7.45 1.36
N MET A 134 -2.47 7.44 2.64
CA MET A 134 -2.49 6.22 3.46
C MET A 134 -3.90 5.86 3.93
N THR A 135 -4.75 6.85 4.17
CA THR A 135 -6.12 6.66 4.66
C THR A 135 -7.15 6.53 3.55
N GLY A 136 -6.88 7.12 2.38
CA GLY A 136 -7.86 7.32 1.32
C GLY A 136 -8.93 8.35 1.70
N ALA A 137 -8.64 9.26 2.63
CA ALA A 137 -9.56 10.31 3.05
C ALA A 137 -9.73 11.39 1.98
N ASP A 138 -10.86 12.11 2.02
CA ASP A 138 -11.00 13.36 1.28
C ASP A 138 -10.10 14.47 1.84
N SER A 139 -9.83 15.49 1.03
CA SER A 139 -8.87 16.56 1.37
C SER A 139 -9.19 17.31 2.67
N ASP A 140 -10.48 17.40 2.99
CA ASP A 140 -11.08 18.08 4.14
C ASP A 140 -11.49 17.13 5.28
N GLU A 141 -11.18 15.83 5.17
CA GLU A 141 -11.52 14.81 6.17
C GLU A 141 -10.28 14.23 6.86
N ILE A 142 -10.32 14.06 8.18
CA ILE A 142 -9.29 13.34 8.92
C ILE A 142 -9.83 11.95 9.26
N LEU A 143 -9.18 10.92 8.71
CA LEU A 143 -9.45 9.52 9.04
C LEU A 143 -8.29 8.96 9.86
N GLU A 144 -8.62 8.25 10.94
CA GLU A 144 -7.60 7.63 11.80
C GLU A 144 -7.17 6.23 11.32
N SER A 145 -7.83 5.70 10.28
CA SER A 145 -7.56 4.36 9.75
C SER A 145 -7.08 4.40 8.30
N GLY A 146 -6.16 3.51 7.98
CA GLY A 146 -5.70 3.23 6.63
C GLY A 146 -6.71 2.44 5.82
N TRP A 147 -6.74 2.64 4.50
CA TRP A 147 -7.68 1.91 3.64
C TRP A 147 -7.41 0.39 3.65
N MET A 148 -6.14 -0.03 3.73
CA MET A 148 -5.80 -1.45 3.85
C MET A 148 -6.12 -1.99 5.24
N GLY A 149 -5.91 -1.20 6.29
CA GLY A 149 -6.29 -1.57 7.65
C GLY A 149 -7.79 -1.79 7.81
N ARG A 150 -8.63 -0.96 7.16
CA ARG A 150 -10.08 -1.17 7.10
C ARG A 150 -10.44 -2.47 6.38
N TYR A 151 -9.84 -2.73 5.21
CA TYR A 151 -10.03 -3.99 4.49
C TYR A 151 -9.64 -5.21 5.33
N LEU A 152 -8.47 -5.18 5.98
CA LEU A 152 -8.01 -6.28 6.84
C LEU A 152 -8.89 -6.45 8.07
N ALA A 153 -9.47 -5.38 8.62
CA ALA A 153 -10.39 -5.45 9.75
C ALA A 153 -11.76 -6.01 9.35
N GLU A 154 -12.22 -5.78 8.12
CA GLU A 154 -13.42 -6.44 7.57
C GLU A 154 -13.19 -7.94 7.36
N GLU A 155 -12.01 -8.31 6.83
CA GLU A 155 -11.63 -9.72 6.63
C GLU A 155 -11.34 -10.46 7.95
N TRP A 156 -10.78 -9.77 8.95
CA TRP A 156 -10.35 -10.35 10.23
C TRP A 156 -10.88 -9.57 11.44
N PRO A 157 -12.21 -9.58 11.68
CA PRO A 157 -12.86 -8.69 12.65
C PRO A 157 -12.47 -8.93 14.10
N ASN A 158 -11.96 -10.12 14.43
CA ASN A 158 -11.51 -10.45 15.78
C ASN A 158 -10.04 -10.08 16.04
N TYR A 159 -9.28 -9.67 15.03
CA TYR A 159 -7.88 -9.30 15.22
C TYR A 159 -7.75 -8.12 16.19
N PRO A 160 -6.83 -8.16 17.18
CA PRO A 160 -5.78 -9.15 17.38
C PRO A 160 -6.20 -10.34 18.27
N ASN A 161 -7.40 -10.33 18.83
CA ASN A 161 -7.83 -11.35 19.79
C ASN A 161 -7.98 -12.72 19.11
N GLY A 162 -7.29 -13.72 19.63
CA GLY A 162 -7.30 -15.07 19.05
C GLY A 162 -6.46 -15.21 17.78
N PHE A 163 -5.50 -14.30 17.54
CA PHE A 163 -4.51 -14.45 16.46
C PHE A 163 -3.11 -14.66 17.04
N PRO A 164 -2.21 -15.36 16.34
CA PRO A 164 -2.48 -16.23 15.18
C PRO A 164 -3.48 -17.36 15.50
N ASN A 165 -4.16 -17.88 14.49
CA ASN A 165 -5.10 -19.02 14.59
C ASN A 165 -4.94 -19.98 13.39
N GLU A 166 -5.77 -21.03 13.36
CA GLU A 166 -5.74 -22.07 12.31
C GLU A 166 -5.99 -21.52 10.90
N ASP A 167 -6.82 -20.48 10.77
CA ASP A 167 -7.13 -19.85 9.48
C ASP A 167 -6.00 -18.91 9.02
N MET A 168 -5.33 -18.23 9.96
CA MET A 168 -4.24 -17.31 9.69
C MET A 168 -3.16 -17.37 10.78
N GLU A 169 -2.16 -18.20 10.52
CA GLU A 169 -1.01 -18.37 11.41
C GLU A 169 0.06 -17.28 11.24
N ASP A 170 0.01 -16.53 10.14
CA ASP A 170 1.01 -15.55 9.73
C ASP A 170 0.50 -14.11 9.92
N PRO A 171 1.37 -13.09 9.97
CA PRO A 171 0.92 -11.70 10.02
C PRO A 171 0.00 -11.34 8.84
N LEU A 172 -1.02 -10.53 9.09
CA LEU A 172 -1.97 -10.10 8.06
C LEU A 172 -1.30 -9.22 6.98
N ALA A 173 -0.43 -8.31 7.42
CA ALA A 173 0.40 -7.46 6.58
C ALA A 173 1.78 -7.27 7.20
N ILE A 174 2.81 -7.08 6.37
CA ILE A 174 4.18 -6.83 6.81
C ILE A 174 4.71 -5.54 6.19
N GLN A 175 5.18 -4.62 7.03
CA GLN A 175 6.01 -3.49 6.61
C GLN A 175 7.48 -3.83 6.80
N ILE A 176 8.29 -3.66 5.74
CA ILE A 176 9.75 -3.70 5.90
C ILE A 176 10.22 -2.32 6.37
N GLY A 177 10.69 -2.25 7.61
CA GLY A 177 11.00 -1.03 8.36
C GLY A 177 10.70 -1.17 9.84
N SER A 178 11.02 -0.14 10.63
CA SER A 178 10.82 -0.14 12.09
C SER A 178 9.44 0.35 12.55
N VAL A 179 8.63 0.91 11.65
CA VAL A 179 7.34 1.54 11.98
C VAL A 179 6.28 0.93 11.06
N VAL A 180 5.19 0.43 11.64
CA VAL A 180 4.03 -0.04 10.87
C VAL A 180 3.39 1.10 10.11
N SER A 181 3.12 0.89 8.82
CA SER A 181 2.51 1.91 7.97
C SER A 181 1.07 2.22 8.40
N GLN A 182 0.71 3.50 8.38
CA GLN A 182 -0.66 3.95 8.61
C GLN A 182 -1.65 3.34 7.61
N VAL A 183 -1.19 2.91 6.42
CA VAL A 183 -2.05 2.20 5.46
C VAL A 183 -2.70 0.95 6.08
N CYS A 184 -2.01 0.30 7.03
CA CYS A 184 -2.47 -0.90 7.74
C CYS A 184 -3.15 -0.57 9.07
N GLN A 185 -3.31 0.70 9.45
CA GLN A 185 -4.03 1.07 10.66
C GLN A 185 -5.51 0.71 10.50
N GLY A 186 -6.00 -0.24 11.27
CA GLY A 186 -7.42 -0.58 11.31
C GLY A 186 -8.22 0.44 12.15
N PRO A 187 -9.55 0.30 12.21
CA PRO A 187 -10.41 1.18 12.99
C PRO A 187 -10.10 1.22 14.50
N SER A 188 -9.46 0.18 15.04
CA SER A 188 -9.18 0.09 16.48
C SER A 188 -7.74 -0.31 16.81
N VAL A 189 -7.09 -1.10 15.95
CA VAL A 189 -5.71 -1.57 16.14
C VAL A 189 -4.97 -1.54 14.81
N ASN A 190 -3.64 -1.52 14.86
CA ASN A 190 -2.86 -1.71 13.64
C ASN A 190 -2.92 -3.16 13.18
N MET A 191 -3.27 -3.39 11.91
CA MET A 191 -3.41 -4.73 11.31
C MET A 191 -2.10 -5.23 10.68
N GLY A 192 -1.03 -4.44 10.74
CA GLY A 192 0.27 -4.76 10.17
C GLY A 192 1.31 -5.13 11.23
N PHE A 193 2.37 -5.75 10.76
CA PHE A 193 3.55 -6.12 11.54
C PHE A 193 4.79 -5.46 10.91
N ALA A 194 5.67 -4.86 11.71
CA ALA A 194 6.88 -4.22 11.21
C ALA A 194 8.11 -5.10 11.44
N ILE A 195 8.93 -5.28 10.39
CA ILE A 195 10.23 -5.95 10.49
C ILE A 195 11.32 -5.06 9.90
N SER A 196 12.32 -4.70 10.69
CA SER A 196 13.48 -3.94 10.20
C SER A 196 14.63 -4.84 9.78
N ASN A 197 14.78 -6.01 10.40
CA ASN A 197 15.79 -7.01 10.08
C ASN A 197 15.26 -8.40 10.44
N PRO A 198 15.15 -9.33 9.47
CA PRO A 198 14.68 -10.69 9.72
C PRO A 198 15.68 -11.57 10.47
N THR A 199 16.83 -11.04 10.88
CA THR A 199 17.80 -11.75 11.73
C THR A 199 17.73 -11.27 13.18
N ASN A 200 17.26 -10.05 13.42
CA ASN A 200 17.17 -9.45 14.76
C ASN A 200 15.74 -9.56 15.29
N TYR A 201 15.39 -10.74 15.83
CA TYR A 201 14.11 -10.93 16.50
C TYR A 201 14.24 -10.81 18.01
N TYR A 202 13.43 -9.93 18.59
CA TYR A 202 13.30 -9.79 20.03
C TYR A 202 12.42 -10.91 20.58
N GLN A 203 12.91 -11.62 21.60
CA GLN A 203 12.07 -12.45 22.46
C GLN A 203 11.38 -11.55 23.48
N LEU A 204 10.24 -10.96 23.10
CA LEU A 204 9.46 -10.12 24.00
C LEU A 204 8.50 -10.99 24.80
N LEU A 205 8.89 -11.30 26.04
CA LEU A 205 8.07 -11.97 27.06
C LEU A 205 7.93 -13.49 26.86
N THR A 206 8.90 -14.24 27.40
CA THR A 206 8.85 -15.70 27.57
C THR A 206 8.22 -16.13 28.92
N GLY A 207 7.51 -15.23 29.60
CA GLY A 207 6.98 -15.46 30.95
C GLY A 207 5.51 -15.91 30.98
N ASN A 208 5.18 -16.83 31.89
CA ASN A 208 3.81 -16.99 32.40
C ASN A 208 3.52 -15.82 33.33
N TYR A 209 2.68 -14.89 32.89
CA TYR A 209 2.23 -13.79 33.73
C TYR A 209 0.91 -14.15 34.40
N PRO A 210 0.68 -13.74 35.67
CA PRO A 210 -0.64 -13.88 36.28
C PRO A 210 -1.67 -13.05 35.49
N ASP A 211 -2.94 -13.43 35.60
CA ASP A 211 -4.05 -12.72 34.96
C ASP A 211 -3.96 -11.22 35.22
N ALA A 212 -4.26 -10.42 34.19
CA ALA A 212 -4.27 -8.98 34.34
C ALA A 212 -5.36 -8.60 35.36
N PRO A 213 -5.10 -7.63 36.27
CA PRO A 213 -6.08 -7.24 37.28
C PRO A 213 -7.37 -6.70 36.64
N ALA A 214 -8.52 -6.90 37.28
CA ALA A 214 -9.76 -6.30 36.76
C ALA A 214 -9.67 -4.75 36.75
N GLY A 215 -10.10 -4.11 35.65
CA GLY A 215 -10.12 -2.66 35.50
C GLY A 215 -9.36 -2.15 34.27
N TRP A 216 -9.31 -0.83 34.09
CA TRP A 216 -8.70 -0.21 32.90
C TRP A 216 -7.21 -0.56 32.75
N ALA A 217 -6.45 -0.46 33.84
CA ALA A 217 -5.02 -0.79 33.84
C ALA A 217 -4.74 -2.24 33.45
N GLY A 218 -5.59 -3.18 33.86
CA GLY A 218 -5.44 -4.58 33.45
C GLY A 218 -5.85 -4.84 32.01
N LYS A 219 -6.86 -4.12 31.48
CA LYS A 219 -7.20 -4.17 30.05
C LYS A 219 -6.02 -3.74 29.18
N GLU A 220 -5.38 -2.61 29.52
CA GLU A 220 -4.20 -2.13 28.78
C GLU A 220 -3.01 -3.09 28.93
N LEU A 221 -2.81 -3.65 30.13
CA LEU A 221 -1.76 -4.65 30.37
C LEU A 221 -1.99 -5.94 29.56
N ASP A 222 -3.22 -6.41 29.48
CA ASP A 222 -3.58 -7.59 28.69
C ASP A 222 -3.39 -7.36 27.19
N TYR A 223 -3.75 -6.15 26.70
CA TYR A 223 -3.48 -5.75 25.32
C TYR A 223 -1.97 -5.77 25.00
N VAL A 224 -1.14 -5.13 25.84
CA VAL A 224 0.32 -5.12 25.68
C VAL A 224 0.89 -6.54 25.67
N ARG A 225 0.42 -7.41 26.58
CA ARG A 225 0.83 -8.83 26.62
C ARG A 225 0.39 -9.60 25.39
N THR A 226 -0.80 -9.32 24.85
CA THR A 226 -1.31 -9.95 23.63
C THR A 226 -0.46 -9.56 22.43
N VAL A 227 -0.19 -8.27 22.23
CA VAL A 227 0.70 -7.80 21.16
C VAL A 227 2.11 -8.41 21.28
N ALA A 228 2.66 -8.50 22.50
CA ALA A 228 3.97 -9.11 22.72
C ALA A 228 4.01 -10.62 22.39
N ARG A 229 3.00 -11.39 22.81
CA ARG A 229 2.89 -12.82 22.47
C ARG A 229 2.77 -13.03 20.96
N GLN A 230 1.92 -12.26 20.30
CA GLN A 230 1.78 -12.29 18.85
C GLN A 230 3.09 -11.95 18.15
N THR A 231 3.78 -10.92 18.63
CA THR A 231 5.08 -10.53 18.09
C THR A 231 6.08 -11.67 18.15
N ASN A 232 6.15 -12.42 19.25
CA ASN A 232 7.00 -13.60 19.35
C ASN A 232 6.59 -14.71 18.39
N GLN A 233 5.28 -15.03 18.34
CA GLN A 233 4.76 -16.11 17.49
C GLN A 233 5.01 -15.81 16.00
N TYR A 234 4.70 -14.59 15.56
CA TYR A 234 5.00 -14.15 14.20
C TYR A 234 6.50 -14.12 13.92
N SER A 235 7.34 -13.70 14.87
CA SER A 235 8.80 -13.71 14.68
C SER A 235 9.32 -15.12 14.39
N VAL A 236 8.80 -16.15 15.07
CA VAL A 236 9.17 -17.56 14.80
C VAL A 236 8.78 -17.97 13.39
N LYS A 237 7.57 -17.62 12.94
CA LYS A 237 7.07 -17.94 11.59
C LYS A 237 7.84 -17.22 10.49
N ILE A 238 8.05 -15.92 10.64
CA ILE A 238 8.82 -15.10 9.68
C ILE A 238 10.26 -15.62 9.59
N LYS A 239 10.88 -15.95 10.72
CA LYS A 239 12.22 -16.55 10.74
C LYS A 239 12.26 -17.87 9.99
N ALA A 240 11.33 -18.79 10.28
CA ALA A 240 11.26 -20.08 9.62
C ALA A 240 11.07 -19.93 8.10
N ALA A 241 10.19 -19.03 7.66
CA ALA A 241 10.00 -18.71 6.25
C ALA A 241 11.31 -18.20 5.63
N ALA A 242 11.96 -17.22 6.26
CA ALA A 242 13.21 -16.65 5.78
C ALA A 242 14.34 -17.71 5.68
N GLU A 243 14.46 -18.62 6.64
CA GLU A 243 15.47 -19.68 6.63
C GLU A 243 15.16 -20.80 5.62
N SER A 244 13.88 -21.00 5.28
CA SER A 244 13.44 -22.06 4.37
C SER A 244 13.66 -21.75 2.89
N ALA A 245 13.92 -20.49 2.54
CA ALA A 245 14.11 -20.05 1.16
C ALA A 245 15.31 -19.14 1.00
N THR A 246 15.90 -19.18 -0.20
CA THR A 246 16.96 -18.27 -0.63
C THR A 246 16.49 -17.46 -1.83
N ASN A 247 17.01 -16.24 -1.95
CA ASN A 247 16.74 -15.41 -3.12
C ASN A 247 17.36 -16.05 -4.37
N LEU A 248 16.54 -16.33 -5.37
CA LEU A 248 16.97 -16.95 -6.63
C LEU A 248 17.48 -15.94 -7.66
N SER A 249 17.18 -14.66 -7.47
CA SER A 249 17.50 -13.59 -8.43
C SER A 249 18.84 -12.93 -8.11
N THR A 250 19.72 -12.86 -9.10
CA THR A 250 20.97 -12.07 -9.05
C THR A 250 20.77 -10.60 -9.44
N LEU A 251 19.53 -10.20 -9.79
CA LEU A 251 19.23 -8.87 -10.34
C LEU A 251 19.09 -7.78 -9.29
N TYR A 252 19.11 -8.12 -8.00
CA TYR A 252 18.99 -7.13 -6.96
C TYR A 252 20.32 -6.39 -6.72
N PRO A 253 20.40 -5.08 -7.01
CA PRO A 253 21.64 -4.32 -6.85
C PRO A 253 22.09 -4.24 -5.39
N GLU A 254 23.40 -4.20 -5.19
CA GLU A 254 24.02 -3.89 -3.90
C GLU A 254 23.88 -2.40 -3.57
N GLY A 255 23.95 -2.06 -2.28
CA GLY A 255 23.85 -0.66 -1.83
C GLY A 255 22.47 0.01 -2.02
N ASN A 256 21.45 -0.71 -2.48
CA ASN A 256 20.12 -0.17 -2.71
C ASN A 256 19.11 -0.64 -1.64
N SER A 257 18.53 0.33 -0.93
CA SER A 257 17.60 0.05 0.19
C SER A 257 16.33 -0.68 -0.27
N LEU A 258 15.69 -0.25 -1.36
CA LEU A 258 14.49 -0.92 -1.87
C LEU A 258 14.80 -2.32 -2.36
N ALA A 259 15.94 -2.54 -3.03
CA ALA A 259 16.38 -3.87 -3.44
C ALA A 259 16.52 -4.81 -2.24
N ASN A 260 17.11 -4.33 -1.14
CA ASN A 260 17.22 -5.10 0.11
C ASN A 260 15.85 -5.40 0.73
N GLN A 261 14.92 -4.46 0.70
CA GLN A 261 13.56 -4.70 1.19
C GLN A 261 12.81 -5.73 0.32
N LEU A 262 12.90 -5.61 -1.01
CA LEU A 262 12.29 -6.54 -1.95
C LEU A 262 12.93 -7.94 -1.91
N LYS A 263 14.23 -8.06 -1.60
CA LYS A 263 14.89 -9.34 -1.30
C LYS A 263 14.24 -10.03 -0.10
N ILE A 264 13.93 -9.28 0.96
CA ILE A 264 13.27 -9.84 2.15
C ILE A 264 11.87 -10.30 1.77
N VAL A 265 11.09 -9.46 1.08
CA VAL A 265 9.73 -9.81 0.62
C VAL A 265 9.77 -11.09 -0.23
N ALA A 266 10.63 -11.16 -1.24
CA ALA A 266 10.75 -12.33 -2.10
C ALA A 266 11.14 -13.60 -1.31
N GLN A 267 12.05 -13.47 -0.34
CA GLN A 267 12.45 -14.59 0.52
C GLN A 267 11.32 -15.09 1.41
N LEU A 268 10.53 -14.19 2.01
CA LEU A 268 9.37 -14.57 2.85
C LEU A 268 8.28 -15.25 2.04
N ILE A 269 7.99 -14.74 0.83
CA ILE A 269 7.02 -15.35 -0.09
C ILE A 269 7.49 -16.73 -0.52
N ALA A 270 8.76 -16.85 -0.94
CA ALA A 270 9.34 -18.14 -1.33
C ALA A 270 9.38 -19.15 -0.17
N GLY A 271 9.53 -18.65 1.07
CA GLY A 271 9.48 -19.44 2.30
C GLY A 271 8.07 -19.89 2.73
N GLY A 272 7.04 -19.56 1.93
CA GLY A 272 5.67 -20.03 2.16
C GLY A 272 4.87 -19.22 3.19
N LEU A 273 5.32 -18.01 3.54
CA LEU A 273 4.55 -17.13 4.42
C LEU A 273 3.25 -16.70 3.72
N LYS A 274 2.11 -16.91 4.36
CA LYS A 274 0.76 -16.62 3.82
C LYS A 274 0.35 -15.15 3.92
N THR A 275 1.21 -14.28 4.44
CA THR A 275 0.97 -12.82 4.50
C THR A 275 0.62 -12.28 3.11
N ARG A 276 -0.54 -11.62 2.99
CA ARG A 276 -1.07 -11.16 1.70
C ARG A 276 -0.59 -9.76 1.28
N VAL A 277 -0.13 -8.95 2.23
CA VAL A 277 0.24 -7.55 1.99
C VAL A 277 1.63 -7.27 2.52
N TYR A 278 2.51 -6.81 1.64
CA TYR A 278 3.83 -6.32 2.00
C TYR A 278 3.94 -4.84 1.65
N ILE A 279 4.57 -4.07 2.51
CA ILE A 279 4.82 -2.65 2.29
C ILE A 279 6.33 -2.42 2.37
N VAL A 280 6.86 -1.81 1.32
CA VAL A 280 8.26 -1.39 1.19
C VAL A 280 8.28 0.08 0.81
N GLN A 281 9.43 0.72 0.98
CA GLN A 281 9.57 2.13 0.66
C GLN A 281 10.88 2.47 -0.03
N GLN A 282 10.79 3.41 -0.96
CA GLN A 282 11.90 4.06 -1.64
C GLN A 282 11.92 5.53 -1.19
N GLY A 283 13.02 5.98 -0.60
CA GLY A 283 13.22 7.39 -0.24
C GLY A 283 13.97 8.16 -1.33
N GLY A 284 14.43 9.37 -0.98
CA GLY A 284 15.26 10.21 -1.85
C GLY A 284 14.49 11.27 -2.63
N TYR A 285 13.18 11.38 -2.43
CA TYR A 285 12.34 12.37 -3.14
C TYR A 285 12.19 13.71 -2.42
N ASP A 286 12.39 13.72 -1.09
CA ASP A 286 12.27 14.92 -0.24
C ASP A 286 13.50 15.84 -0.37
N THR A 287 13.69 16.38 -1.57
CA THR A 287 14.84 17.18 -1.97
C THR A 287 14.63 18.68 -1.70
N HIS A 288 13.41 19.10 -1.36
CA HIS A 288 12.98 20.50 -1.23
C HIS A 288 13.28 21.33 -2.50
N ALA A 289 14.49 21.84 -2.64
CA ALA A 289 14.98 22.60 -3.80
C ALA A 289 16.24 21.99 -4.45
N ASN A 290 16.82 20.93 -3.87
CA ASN A 290 18.12 20.39 -4.25
C ASN A 290 18.02 19.28 -5.30
N GLN A 291 17.14 19.44 -6.28
CA GLN A 291 16.91 18.44 -7.34
C GLN A 291 17.94 18.53 -8.46
N VAL A 292 18.48 19.72 -8.66
CA VAL A 292 19.24 20.14 -9.83
C VAL A 292 20.72 20.24 -9.47
N ASP A 293 21.60 19.73 -10.32
CA ASP A 293 23.02 20.04 -10.23
C ASP A 293 23.26 21.45 -10.81
N PRO A 294 23.96 22.36 -10.11
CA PRO A 294 24.20 23.72 -10.58
C PRO A 294 25.06 23.82 -11.85
N VAL A 295 25.71 22.74 -12.29
CA VAL A 295 26.61 22.74 -13.46
C VAL A 295 25.90 22.30 -14.74
N ASP A 296 25.00 21.31 -14.68
CA ASP A 296 24.20 20.85 -15.82
C ASP A 296 22.78 20.47 -15.36
N SER A 297 21.92 21.49 -15.34
CA SER A 297 20.68 21.45 -14.58
C SER A 297 19.65 20.45 -15.09
N ASN A 298 19.68 20.08 -16.37
CA ASN A 298 18.62 19.26 -16.97
C ASN A 298 19.07 17.82 -17.27
N GLU A 299 20.36 17.52 -17.09
CA GLU A 299 20.94 16.21 -17.35
C GLU A 299 21.62 15.59 -16.14
N THR A 300 21.84 16.37 -15.09
CA THR A 300 22.51 15.91 -13.87
C THR A 300 21.79 16.41 -12.62
N GLY A 301 21.76 15.58 -11.58
CA GLY A 301 21.08 15.86 -10.31
C GLY A 301 20.20 14.70 -9.86
N TYR A 302 19.46 14.89 -8.77
CA TYR A 302 18.52 13.87 -8.26
C TYR A 302 17.29 13.67 -9.15
N HIS A 303 16.99 14.64 -10.01
CA HIS A 303 15.83 14.60 -10.90
C HIS A 303 16.10 13.91 -12.25
N ALA A 304 17.38 13.69 -12.64
CA ALA A 304 17.82 13.26 -13.96
C ALA A 304 18.34 11.81 -14.03
#